data_AF-A0A9E3H9Q8-F1
#
_entry.id   AF-A0A9E3H9Q8-F1
#
_cell.length_a   1.000
_cell.length_b   1.000
_cell.length_c   1.000
_cell.angle_alpha   90.00
_cell.angle_beta   90.00
_cell.angle_gamma   90.00
#
_symmetry.space_group_name_H-M   'P 1'
#
loop_
_entity.id
_entity.type
_entity.pdbx_description
1 polymer ?
#
loop_
_entity_poly.entity_id
_entity_poly.type
_entity_poly.pdbx_seq_one_letter_code
_entity_poly.pdbx_strand_id
1 'polypeptide(L)'
;MNKPLGYYGLSHDNPLIKDIAEEWGEGLERLRPIDKYWLIARLATEAHLQSPDWETTLSEEALEIDDRLDEVPFPLLLQLGRALFERDKPLGFWGFDHINSPKLIEDMVETWGAALEGCPDGDACWLIARMAQAAWSHLADKLDEWESDQAEEVVGRKHQLSFYEKLWLIQALLMLEERFRD
;
A
#
# COMPACT_ATOMS: atom_id res chain seq x y z
N MET A 1 -9.29 8.44 -13.21
CA MET A 1 -9.89 7.20 -13.81
C MET A 1 -8.93 6.07 -13.55
N ASN A 2 -9.35 5.05 -12.82
CA ASN A 2 -8.50 3.92 -12.45
C ASN A 2 -8.00 3.18 -13.70
N LYS A 3 -6.75 2.74 -13.66
CA LYS A 3 -6.16 1.95 -14.74
C LYS A 3 -6.61 0.49 -14.60
N PRO A 4 -6.82 -0.24 -15.71
CA PRO A 4 -7.19 -1.65 -15.64
C PRO A 4 -6.03 -2.48 -15.07
N LEU A 5 -6.30 -3.64 -14.46
CA LEU A 5 -5.28 -4.53 -13.90
C LEU A 5 -4.17 -4.87 -14.91
N GLY A 6 -4.54 -5.12 -16.16
CA GLY A 6 -3.58 -5.38 -17.25
C GLY A 6 -2.58 -4.25 -17.52
N TYR A 7 -2.89 -2.99 -17.15
CA TYR A 7 -1.94 -1.87 -17.22
C TYR A 7 -0.73 -2.08 -16.30
N TYR A 8 -0.95 -2.69 -15.14
CA TYR A 8 0.09 -2.98 -14.16
C TYR A 8 0.83 -4.30 -14.43
N GLY A 9 0.49 -5.01 -15.52
CA GLY A 9 1.10 -6.30 -15.86
C GLY A 9 0.38 -7.52 -15.29
N LEU A 10 -0.79 -7.34 -14.66
CA LEU A 10 -1.59 -8.44 -14.13
C LEU A 10 -2.37 -9.14 -15.25
N SER A 11 -2.08 -10.41 -15.50
CA SER A 11 -2.72 -11.22 -16.56
C SER A 11 -3.86 -12.08 -16.03
N HIS A 12 -4.93 -12.20 -16.82
CA HIS A 12 -6.05 -13.12 -16.57
C HIS A 12 -5.69 -14.61 -16.79
N ASP A 13 -4.48 -14.89 -17.26
CA ASP A 13 -3.95 -16.26 -17.23
C ASP A 13 -3.77 -16.75 -15.78
N ASN A 14 -3.60 -15.82 -14.83
CA ASN A 14 -3.66 -16.12 -13.40
C ASN A 14 -5.13 -16.16 -12.95
N PRO A 15 -5.64 -17.32 -12.47
CA PRO A 15 -7.04 -17.45 -12.07
C PRO A 15 -7.45 -16.45 -10.99
N LEU A 16 -6.56 -16.14 -10.03
CA LEU A 16 -6.89 -15.20 -8.97
C LEU A 16 -7.06 -13.77 -9.51
N ILE A 17 -6.21 -13.34 -10.45
CA ILE A 17 -6.34 -12.01 -11.07
C ILE A 17 -7.64 -11.91 -11.86
N LYS A 18 -7.99 -12.97 -12.59
CA LYS A 18 -9.26 -13.05 -13.30
C LYS A 18 -10.46 -12.91 -12.33
N ASP A 19 -10.44 -13.65 -11.22
CA ASP A 19 -11.53 -13.60 -10.23
C ASP A 19 -11.62 -12.20 -9.57
N ILE A 20 -10.49 -11.57 -9.27
CA ILE A 20 -10.43 -10.17 -8.77
C ILE A 20 -11.09 -9.20 -9.76
N ALA A 21 -10.79 -9.32 -11.06
CA ALA A 21 -11.37 -8.49 -12.10
C ALA A 21 -12.88 -8.73 -12.26
N GLU A 22 -13.34 -9.99 -12.21
CA GLU A 22 -14.76 -10.35 -12.27
C GLU A 22 -15.54 -9.82 -11.05
N GLU A 23 -14.92 -9.85 -9.86
CA GLU A 23 -15.55 -9.41 -8.60
C GLU A 23 -15.58 -7.89 -8.44
N TRP A 24 -14.47 -7.18 -8.69
CA TRP A 24 -14.38 -5.74 -8.43
C TRP A 24 -14.30 -4.85 -9.68
N GLY A 25 -14.21 -5.45 -10.86
CA GLY A 25 -14.01 -4.75 -12.13
C GLY A 25 -12.53 -4.56 -12.47
N GLU A 26 -12.25 -4.28 -13.74
CA GLU A 26 -10.89 -4.14 -14.27
C GLU A 26 -10.09 -3.04 -13.58
N GLY A 27 -10.73 -1.94 -13.18
CA GLY A 27 -10.11 -0.84 -12.45
C GLY A 27 -10.39 -0.89 -10.95
N LEU A 28 -10.82 -2.05 -10.43
CA LEU A 28 -11.23 -2.28 -9.04
C LEU A 28 -12.27 -1.27 -8.54
N GLU A 29 -13.11 -0.75 -9.44
CA GLU A 29 -14.07 0.32 -9.15
C GLU A 29 -15.17 -0.05 -8.13
N ARG A 30 -15.40 -1.36 -7.91
CA ARG A 30 -16.34 -1.86 -6.89
C ARG A 30 -15.65 -2.25 -5.58
N LEU A 31 -14.32 -2.17 -5.48
CA LEU A 31 -13.59 -2.51 -4.27
C LEU A 31 -13.89 -1.48 -3.16
N ARG A 32 -14.26 -1.97 -1.97
CA ARG A 32 -14.52 -1.11 -0.81
C ARG A 32 -13.21 -0.55 -0.26
N PRO A 33 -13.21 0.67 0.29
CA PRO A 33 -12.02 1.22 0.94
C PRO A 33 -11.43 0.29 2.00
N ILE A 34 -12.25 -0.26 2.91
CA ILE A 34 -11.77 -1.16 3.97
C ILE A 34 -11.02 -2.38 3.41
N ASP A 35 -11.57 -3.02 2.38
CA ASP A 35 -10.95 -4.17 1.70
C ASP A 35 -9.64 -3.77 1.02
N LYS A 36 -9.57 -2.57 0.43
CA LYS A 36 -8.34 -2.05 -0.17
C LYS A 36 -7.19 -1.98 0.83
N TYR A 37 -7.39 -1.35 1.99
CA TYR A 37 -6.34 -1.26 3.01
C TYR A 37 -5.96 -2.64 3.56
N TRP A 38 -6.96 -3.51 3.77
CA TRP A 38 -6.74 -4.89 4.18
C TRP A 38 -5.83 -5.63 3.19
N LEU A 39 -6.18 -5.61 1.90
CA LEU A 39 -5.43 -6.29 0.85
C LEU A 39 -4.00 -5.76 0.75
N ILE A 40 -3.79 -4.45 0.74
CA ILE A 40 -2.44 -3.85 0.69
C ILE A 40 -1.60 -4.36 1.86
N ALA A 41 -2.13 -4.30 3.08
CA ALA A 41 -1.40 -4.71 4.28
C ALA A 41 -0.95 -6.19 4.21
N ARG A 42 -1.81 -7.11 3.77
CA ARG A 42 -1.47 -8.55 3.73
C ARG A 42 -0.56 -8.88 2.55
N LEU A 43 -0.81 -8.28 1.39
CA LEU A 43 0.01 -8.52 0.20
C LEU A 43 1.41 -7.94 0.38
N ALA A 44 1.54 -6.74 0.93
CA ALA A 44 2.84 -6.11 1.18
C ALA A 44 3.62 -6.84 2.28
N THR A 45 2.96 -7.28 3.35
CA THR A 45 3.60 -8.15 4.36
C THR A 45 4.15 -9.42 3.72
N GLU A 46 3.36 -10.10 2.88
CA GLU A 46 3.80 -11.32 2.20
C GLU A 46 4.95 -11.04 1.22
N ALA A 47 4.86 -9.95 0.45
CA ALA A 47 5.92 -9.56 -0.49
C ALA A 47 7.24 -9.27 0.26
N HIS A 48 7.18 -8.58 1.40
CA HIS A 48 8.34 -8.36 2.26
C HIS A 48 9.03 -9.66 2.66
N LEU A 49 8.26 -10.65 3.10
CA LEU A 49 8.77 -11.95 3.55
C LEU A 49 9.27 -12.85 2.40
N GLN A 50 8.72 -12.71 1.20
CA GLN A 50 9.04 -13.57 0.05
C GLN A 50 10.19 -13.06 -0.81
N SER A 51 10.56 -11.78 -0.69
CA SER A 51 11.60 -11.23 -1.55
C SER A 51 12.94 -11.94 -1.33
N PRO A 52 13.57 -12.46 -2.39
CA PRO A 52 14.85 -13.15 -2.26
C PRO A 52 16.01 -12.21 -1.96
N ASP A 53 15.85 -10.93 -2.29
CA ASP A 53 16.93 -9.94 -2.29
C ASP A 53 16.77 -8.89 -1.18
N TRP A 54 15.69 -8.96 -0.40
CA TRP A 54 15.48 -8.04 0.71
C TRP A 54 16.05 -8.61 1.99
N GLU A 55 16.76 -7.77 2.74
CA GLU A 55 17.09 -8.10 4.11
C GLU A 55 15.79 -8.24 4.89
N THR A 56 15.60 -9.39 5.52
CA THR A 56 14.44 -9.63 6.40
C THR A 56 14.55 -8.88 7.72
N THR A 57 15.74 -8.34 8.01
CA THR A 57 15.97 -7.45 9.14
C THR A 57 15.73 -6.02 8.66
N LEU A 58 14.84 -5.31 9.34
CA LEU A 58 14.53 -3.91 9.05
C LEU A 58 15.66 -3.01 9.53
N SER A 59 15.83 -1.87 8.85
CA SER A 59 16.73 -0.81 9.31
C SER A 59 16.22 -0.15 10.61
N GLU A 60 17.12 0.49 11.36
CA GLU A 60 16.74 1.26 12.55
C GLU A 60 15.83 2.43 12.16
N GLU A 61 16.07 3.02 10.99
CA GLU A 61 15.27 4.10 10.42
C GLU A 61 13.84 3.65 10.11
N ALA A 62 13.65 2.47 9.52
CA ALA A 62 12.32 1.93 9.24
C ALA A 62 11.53 1.63 10.54
N LEU A 63 12.20 1.13 11.58
CA LEU A 63 11.60 0.89 12.88
C LEU A 63 11.19 2.20 13.56
N GLU A 64 12.04 3.23 13.53
CA GLU A 64 11.71 4.55 14.07
C GLU A 64 10.46 5.14 13.41
N ILE A 65 10.32 4.95 12.09
CA ILE A 65 9.15 5.45 11.36
C ILE A 65 7.88 4.70 11.75
N ASP A 66 7.90 3.37 11.95
CA ASP A 66 6.74 2.61 12.43
C ASP A 66 6.27 3.10 13.80
N ASP A 67 7.20 3.33 14.72
CA ASP A 67 6.94 3.81 16.07
C ASP A 67 6.27 5.19 16.09
N ARG A 68 6.40 5.96 15.01
CA ARG A 68 5.90 7.34 14.87
C ARG A 68 4.78 7.47 13.83
N LEU A 69 4.25 6.36 13.30
CA LEU A 69 3.21 6.40 12.26
C LEU A 69 1.94 7.16 12.69
N ASP A 70 1.67 7.26 13.98
CA ASP A 70 0.56 8.04 14.53
C ASP A 70 0.72 9.56 14.35
N GLU A 71 1.93 10.04 14.07
CA GLU A 71 2.16 11.43 13.64
C GLU A 71 1.53 11.72 12.27
N VAL A 72 1.37 10.70 11.41
CA VAL A 72 0.81 10.86 10.06
C VAL A 72 -0.71 10.86 10.11
N PRO A 73 -1.39 11.95 9.66
CA PRO A 73 -2.84 11.98 9.59
C PRO A 73 -3.37 10.83 8.73
N PHE A 74 -4.46 10.18 9.18
CA PHE A 74 -5.08 9.05 8.48
C PHE A 74 -5.26 9.27 6.95
N PRO A 75 -5.75 10.42 6.45
CA PRO A 75 -5.90 10.65 5.01
C PRO A 75 -4.58 10.63 4.22
N LEU A 76 -3.44 10.80 4.89
CA LEU A 76 -2.11 10.85 4.29
C LEU A 76 -1.35 9.52 4.36
N LEU A 77 -1.81 8.54 5.14
CA LEU A 77 -1.11 7.25 5.28
C LEU A 77 -0.90 6.53 3.94
N LEU A 78 -1.92 6.47 3.08
CA LEU A 78 -1.76 5.87 1.74
C LEU A 78 -0.98 6.76 0.77
N GLN A 79 -1.02 8.08 0.94
CA GLN A 79 -0.19 8.97 0.12
C GLN A 79 1.29 8.72 0.42
N LEU A 80 1.65 8.50 1.68
CA LEU A 80 3.00 8.11 2.07
C LEU A 80 3.37 6.73 1.51
N GLY A 81 2.44 5.76 1.58
CA GLY A 81 2.63 4.44 0.98
C GLY A 81 2.84 4.50 -0.55
N ARG A 82 2.13 5.37 -1.27
CA ARG A 82 2.35 5.63 -2.70
C ARG A 82 3.73 6.21 -2.97
N ALA A 83 4.14 7.18 -2.16
CA ALA A 83 5.45 7.81 -2.28
C ALA A 83 6.60 6.80 -2.07
N LEU A 84 6.48 5.94 -1.05
CA LEU A 84 7.42 4.84 -0.80
C LEU A 84 7.46 3.82 -1.96
N PHE A 85 6.35 3.65 -2.69
CA PHE A 85 6.30 2.73 -3.81
C PHE A 85 6.91 3.31 -5.09
N GLU A 86 6.47 4.50 -5.54
CA GLU A 86 6.88 5.03 -6.85
C GLU A 86 8.22 5.79 -6.82
N ARG A 87 8.64 6.36 -5.67
CA ARG A 87 9.95 7.01 -5.41
C ARG A 87 10.55 7.86 -6.56
N ASP A 88 9.70 8.38 -7.45
CA ASP A 88 10.08 9.14 -8.65
C ASP A 88 9.61 10.60 -8.59
N LYS A 89 8.77 10.92 -7.59
CA LYS A 89 8.25 12.27 -7.32
C LYS A 89 8.57 12.68 -5.89
N PRO A 90 8.90 13.96 -5.66
CA PRO A 90 9.06 14.47 -4.31
C PRO A 90 7.76 14.38 -3.52
N LEU A 91 7.84 14.30 -2.19
CA LEU A 91 6.68 14.15 -1.31
C LEU A 91 5.60 15.24 -1.49
N GLY A 92 5.99 16.45 -1.92
CA GLY A 92 5.06 17.53 -2.28
C GLY A 92 4.06 17.18 -3.38
N PHE A 93 4.42 16.27 -4.30
CA PHE A 93 3.50 15.76 -5.31
C PHE A 93 2.37 14.90 -4.70
N TRP A 94 2.67 14.20 -3.61
CA TRP A 94 1.76 13.30 -2.90
C TRP A 94 0.93 14.00 -1.82
N GLY A 95 1.05 15.33 -1.70
CA GLY A 95 0.28 16.15 -0.76
C GLY A 95 0.99 16.49 0.54
N PHE A 96 2.28 16.18 0.67
CA PHE A 96 3.10 16.58 1.82
C PHE A 96 3.81 17.90 1.55
N ASP A 97 3.29 19.00 2.10
CA ASP A 97 3.95 20.31 2.03
C ASP A 97 4.79 20.62 3.28
N HIS A 98 5.72 21.57 3.18
CA HIS A 98 6.62 21.94 4.28
C HIS A 98 5.94 22.64 5.46
N ILE A 99 4.63 22.90 5.39
CA ILE A 99 3.90 23.72 6.37
C ILE A 99 2.97 22.84 7.23
N ASN A 100 2.40 21.80 6.62
CA ASN A 100 1.36 20.93 7.18
C ASN A 100 1.82 19.48 7.33
N SER A 101 3.05 19.15 6.94
CA SER A 101 3.59 17.80 7.13
C SER A 101 4.07 17.58 8.57
N PRO A 102 3.79 16.42 9.16
CA PRO A 102 4.35 16.02 10.45
C PRO A 102 5.88 16.03 10.44
N LYS A 103 6.49 16.19 11.62
CA LYS A 103 7.95 16.18 11.76
C LYS A 103 8.57 14.91 11.18
N LEU A 104 7.89 13.77 11.34
CA LEU A 104 8.27 12.50 10.72
C LEU A 104 8.58 12.61 9.22
N ILE A 105 7.80 13.38 8.46
CA ILE A 105 7.99 13.52 7.01
C ILE A 105 9.29 14.25 6.68
N GLU A 106 9.65 15.28 7.48
CA GLU A 106 10.93 15.96 7.33
C GLU A 106 12.09 15.00 7.60
N ASP A 107 11.98 14.21 8.67
CA ASP A 107 13.02 13.26 9.07
C ASP A 107 13.19 12.15 8.00
N MET A 108 12.10 11.65 7.42
CA MET A 108 12.14 10.72 6.29
C MET A 108 12.85 11.32 5.07
N VAL A 109 12.63 12.61 4.77
CA VAL A 109 13.29 13.30 3.65
C VAL A 109 14.78 13.53 3.92
N GLU A 110 15.14 13.86 5.15
CA GLU A 110 16.55 14.01 5.56
C GLU A 110 17.31 12.68 5.47
N THR A 111 16.66 11.57 5.85
CA THR A 111 17.26 10.23 5.83
C THR A 111 17.29 9.60 4.44
N TRP A 112 16.20 9.67 3.68
CA TRP A 112 16.02 8.91 2.43
C TRP A 112 15.90 9.78 1.17
N GLY A 113 15.99 11.10 1.28
CA GLY A 113 15.90 12.00 0.15
C GLY A 113 14.48 12.46 -0.16
N ALA A 114 14.37 13.45 -1.05
CA ALA A 114 13.14 14.21 -1.27
C ALA A 114 11.99 13.36 -1.85
N ALA A 115 12.31 12.27 -2.56
CA ALA A 115 11.36 11.31 -3.10
C ALA A 115 11.42 9.97 -2.36
N LEU A 116 12.12 9.89 -1.21
CA LEU A 116 12.40 8.67 -0.46
C LEU A 116 13.21 7.63 -1.26
N GLU A 117 13.98 8.08 -2.26
CA GLU A 117 14.76 7.25 -3.17
C GLU A 117 15.85 6.42 -2.46
N GLY A 118 16.28 6.85 -1.28
CA GLY A 118 17.23 6.17 -0.41
C GLY A 118 16.63 5.10 0.51
N CYS A 119 15.30 4.97 0.56
CA CYS A 119 14.63 3.94 1.35
C CYS A 119 14.85 2.56 0.71
N PRO A 120 15.39 1.55 1.41
CA PRO A 120 15.48 0.19 0.89
C PRO A 120 14.11 -0.38 0.51
N ASP A 121 14.06 -1.19 -0.55
CA ASP A 121 12.81 -1.78 -1.05
C ASP A 121 12.11 -2.66 -0.01
N GLY A 122 12.89 -3.40 0.78
CA GLY A 122 12.37 -4.22 1.88
C GLY A 122 11.68 -3.38 2.95
N ASP A 123 12.32 -2.31 3.39
CA ASP A 123 11.79 -1.36 4.37
C ASP A 123 10.55 -0.64 3.82
N ALA A 124 10.60 -0.19 2.56
CA ALA A 124 9.47 0.47 1.90
C ALA A 124 8.25 -0.46 1.84
N CYS A 125 8.45 -1.72 1.42
CA CYS A 125 7.37 -2.70 1.35
C CYS A 125 6.78 -3.00 2.73
N TRP A 126 7.64 -3.14 3.75
CA TRP A 126 7.19 -3.34 5.11
C TRP A 126 6.40 -2.13 5.64
N LEU A 127 6.93 -0.91 5.50
CA LEU A 127 6.26 0.32 5.92
C LEU A 127 4.91 0.52 5.23
N ILE A 128 4.81 0.22 3.93
CA ILE A 128 3.52 0.22 3.20
C ILE A 128 2.53 -0.73 3.87
N ALA A 129 2.98 -1.92 4.29
CA ALA A 129 2.14 -2.87 5.01
C ALA A 129 1.65 -2.31 6.34
N ARG A 130 2.53 -1.65 7.10
CA ARG A 130 2.22 -1.02 8.40
C ARG A 130 1.24 0.13 8.28
N MET A 131 1.46 1.03 7.34
CA MET A 131 0.56 2.15 7.05
C MET A 131 -0.83 1.67 6.62
N ALA A 132 -0.89 0.66 5.74
CA ALA A 132 -2.14 0.07 5.31
C ALA A 132 -2.86 -0.66 6.47
N GLN A 133 -2.13 -1.32 7.36
CA GLN A 133 -2.69 -1.95 8.55
C GLN A 133 -3.27 -0.91 9.51
N ALA A 134 -2.54 0.17 9.79
CA ALA A 134 -3.02 1.26 10.65
C ALA A 134 -4.28 1.92 10.07
N ALA A 135 -4.30 2.15 8.75
CA ALA A 135 -5.46 2.71 8.07
C ALA A 135 -6.67 1.75 8.07
N TRP A 136 -6.45 0.45 7.86
CA TRP A 136 -7.51 -0.54 7.99
C TRP A 136 -8.08 -0.57 9.40
N SER A 137 -7.24 -0.64 10.44
CA SER A 137 -7.68 -0.65 11.84
C SER A 137 -8.51 0.60 12.17
N HIS A 138 -8.06 1.78 11.72
CA HIS A 138 -8.79 3.03 11.92
C HIS A 138 -10.20 2.99 11.30
N LEU A 139 -10.33 2.47 10.07
CA LEU A 139 -11.64 2.36 9.42
C LEU A 139 -12.52 1.29 10.04
N ALA A 140 -11.94 0.14 10.40
CA ALA A 140 -12.65 -0.95 11.04
C ALA A 140 -13.30 -0.47 12.34
N ASP A 141 -12.52 0.20 13.19
CA ASP A 141 -13.00 0.76 14.47
C ASP A 141 -14.05 1.86 14.25
N LYS A 142 -13.84 2.74 13.26
CA LYS A 142 -14.72 3.90 13.02
C LYS A 142 -16.06 3.52 12.40
N LEU A 143 -16.05 2.52 11.51
CA LEU A 143 -17.23 2.08 10.77
C LEU A 143 -17.93 0.87 11.41
N ASP A 144 -17.30 0.21 12.39
CA ASP A 144 -17.71 -1.09 12.90
C ASP A 144 -17.87 -2.12 11.75
N GLU A 145 -16.92 -2.07 10.81
CA GLU A 145 -16.87 -2.92 9.62
C GLU A 145 -15.56 -3.72 9.59
N TRP A 146 -15.60 -4.84 8.87
CA TRP A 146 -14.44 -5.71 8.68
C TRP A 146 -14.20 -5.94 7.18
N GLU A 147 -13.09 -6.61 6.86
CA GLU A 147 -12.86 -7.15 5.54
C GLU A 147 -14.03 -8.02 5.06
N SER A 148 -14.25 -8.04 3.75
CA SER A 148 -15.22 -8.93 3.13
C SER A 148 -14.66 -10.34 2.97
N ASP A 149 -15.56 -11.32 2.88
CA ASP A 149 -15.22 -12.70 2.50
C ASP A 149 -14.42 -12.74 1.19
N GLN A 150 -14.72 -11.85 0.24
CA GLN A 150 -13.99 -11.73 -1.03
C GLN A 150 -12.54 -11.27 -0.81
N ALA A 151 -12.32 -10.28 0.05
CA ALA A 151 -10.99 -9.82 0.40
C ALA A 151 -10.20 -10.89 1.18
N GLU A 152 -10.87 -11.63 2.07
CA GLU A 152 -10.27 -12.78 2.76
C GLU A 152 -9.90 -13.89 1.77
N GLU A 153 -10.76 -14.21 0.81
CA GLU A 153 -10.49 -15.22 -0.22
C GLU A 153 -9.22 -14.87 -1.02
N VAL A 154 -9.06 -13.61 -1.43
CA VAL A 154 -7.85 -13.16 -2.13
C VAL A 154 -6.60 -13.39 -1.28
N VAL A 155 -6.65 -13.07 0.02
CA VAL A 155 -5.53 -13.32 0.94
C VAL A 155 -5.28 -14.82 1.14
N GLY A 156 -6.31 -15.65 1.18
CA GLY A 156 -6.20 -17.11 1.25
C GLY A 156 -5.54 -17.71 0.01
N ARG A 157 -5.80 -17.10 -1.15
CA ARG A 157 -5.26 -17.51 -2.47
C ARG A 157 -4.00 -16.77 -2.88
N LYS A 158 -3.45 -15.87 -2.06
CA LYS A 158 -2.26 -15.05 -2.40
C LYS A 158 -1.02 -15.85 -2.85
N HIS A 159 -0.94 -17.14 -2.50
CA HIS A 159 0.10 -18.07 -2.96
C HIS A 159 0.03 -18.36 -4.47
N GLN A 160 -1.12 -18.09 -5.12
CA GLN A 160 -1.30 -18.17 -6.57
C GLN A 160 -0.65 -16.99 -7.30
N LEU A 161 -0.29 -15.92 -6.58
CA LEU A 161 0.44 -14.79 -7.13
C LEU A 161 1.94 -15.05 -7.01
N SER A 162 2.69 -14.78 -8.06
CA SER A 162 4.14 -14.59 -7.98
C SER A 162 4.49 -13.39 -7.10
N PHE A 163 5.78 -13.21 -6.78
CA PHE A 163 6.26 -12.02 -6.07
C PHE A 163 5.90 -10.73 -6.82
N TYR A 164 6.18 -10.67 -8.13
CA TYR A 164 5.89 -9.49 -8.95
C TYR A 164 4.39 -9.21 -9.09
N GLU A 165 3.56 -10.23 -9.23
CA GLU A 165 2.10 -10.03 -9.27
C GLU A 165 1.56 -9.45 -7.95
N LYS A 166 2.17 -9.79 -6.80
CA LYS A 166 1.81 -9.12 -5.53
C LYS A 166 2.19 -7.65 -5.56
N LEU A 167 3.39 -7.31 -6.02
CA LEU A 167 3.84 -5.91 -6.14
C LEU A 167 2.96 -5.11 -7.10
N TRP A 168 2.60 -5.67 -8.25
CA TRP A 168 1.72 -5.01 -9.22
C TRP A 168 0.30 -4.85 -8.69
N LEU A 169 -0.23 -5.82 -7.95
CA LEU A 169 -1.53 -5.69 -7.30
C LEU A 169 -1.50 -4.65 -6.18
N ILE A 170 -0.42 -4.59 -5.38
CA ILE A 170 -0.21 -3.52 -4.40
C ILE A 170 -0.18 -2.15 -5.11
N GLN A 171 0.55 -2.02 -6.22
CA GLN A 171 0.59 -0.78 -7.00
C GLN A 171 -0.80 -0.40 -7.51
N ALA A 172 -1.54 -1.35 -8.09
CA ALA A 172 -2.90 -1.12 -8.57
C ALA A 172 -3.81 -0.61 -7.45
N LEU A 173 -3.75 -1.24 -6.26
CA LEU A 173 -4.52 -0.85 -5.08
C LEU A 173 -4.11 0.53 -4.56
N LEU A 174 -2.81 0.81 -4.48
CA LEU A 174 -2.30 2.12 -4.08
C LEU A 174 -2.82 3.20 -5.02
N MET A 175 -2.85 2.97 -6.32
CA MET A 175 -3.25 3.97 -7.33
C MET A 175 -4.76 4.14 -7.51
N LEU A 176 -5.58 3.46 -6.72
CA LEU A 176 -7.03 3.68 -6.72
C LEU A 176 -7.37 5.07 -6.21
N GLU A 177 -8.06 5.86 -7.05
CA GLU A 177 -8.64 7.13 -6.64
C GLU A 177 -9.77 6.88 -5.63
N GLU A 178 -9.64 7.41 -4.41
CA GLU A 178 -10.71 7.35 -3.43
C GLU A 178 -11.80 8.33 -3.81
N ARG A 179 -12.97 7.81 -4.20
CA ARG A 179 -14.19 8.61 -4.25
C ARG A 179 -14.77 8.65 -2.84
N PHE A 180 -14.35 9.61 -2.04
CA PHE A 180 -15.18 10.01 -0.90
C PHE A 180 -16.50 10.52 -1.49
N ARG A 181 -17.60 9.81 -1.22
CA ARG A 181 -18.93 10.36 -1.50
C ARG A 181 -19.14 11.46 -0.47
N ASP A 182 -19.17 12.70 -0.94
CA ASP A 182 -19.69 13.86 -0.19
C ASP A 182 -21.14 13.61 0.26
#